data_AF-A0A3D4KB07-F1
#
_entry.id   AF-A0A3D4KB07-F1
#
_cell.length_a   1.000
_cell.length_b   1.000
_cell.length_c   1.000
_cell.angle_alpha   90.00
_cell.angle_beta   90.00
_cell.angle_gamma   90.00
#
_symmetry.space_group_name_H-M   'P 1'
#
loop_
_entity.id
_entity.type
_entity.pdbx_description
1 polymer ?
#
loop_
_entity_poly.entity_id
_entity_poly.type
_entity_poly.pdbx_seq_one_letter_code
_entity_poly.pdbx_strand_id
1 'polypeptide(L)'
;MEGIHAGAEPFNMWRPKPPGIGEVDPNAPPNYKQGWNDGCDTGLFVYGGDHYRYLGYKVKQDYKMINNEDYYNAWQDAYLYCRWYIWNYIRKGDIPIGFTEF
;
A
#
# COMPACT_ATOMS: atom_id res chain seq x y z
N MET A 1 20.97 -13.49 10.06
CA MET A 1 20.72 -13.48 8.61
C MET A 1 19.41 -14.21 8.40
N GLU A 2 18.30 -13.48 8.27
CA GLU A 2 17.02 -14.05 7.83
C GLU A 2 16.45 -13.07 6.81
N GLY A 3 16.57 -13.42 5.54
CA GLY A 3 15.80 -12.83 4.46
C GLY A 3 14.65 -13.77 4.09
N ILE A 4 13.76 -13.28 3.22
CA ILE A 4 12.56 -13.92 2.62
C ILE A 4 11.29 -13.77 3.49
N HIS A 5 10.21 -13.08 3.14
CA HIS A 5 9.60 -12.80 1.83
C HIS A 5 8.95 -11.41 1.80
N ALA A 6 9.32 -10.61 0.82
CA ALA A 6 8.49 -9.54 0.32
C ALA A 6 7.38 -10.14 -0.55
N GLY A 7 6.13 -9.88 -0.21
CA GLY A 7 4.97 -10.29 -1.02
C GLY A 7 3.78 -10.65 -0.16
N ALA A 8 2.84 -9.72 -0.04
CA ALA A 8 1.60 -9.83 0.71
C ALA A 8 1.80 -10.08 2.22
N GLU A 9 1.72 -9.01 3.01
CA GLU A 9 1.49 -9.21 4.45
C GLU A 9 0.16 -9.97 4.60
N PRO A 10 0.11 -11.09 5.36
CA PRO A 10 -1.14 -11.79 5.63
C PRO A 10 -2.13 -10.80 6.23
N PHE A 11 -3.43 -10.91 5.90
CA PHE A 11 -4.51 -10.06 6.42
C PHE A 11 -4.27 -9.73 7.89
N ASN A 12 -3.64 -8.60 8.13
CA ASN A 12 -3.28 -8.21 9.47
C ASN A 12 -4.55 -7.53 9.96
N MET A 13 -5.31 -8.21 10.81
CA MET A 13 -6.55 -7.67 11.39
C MET A 13 -6.35 -6.26 11.99
N TRP A 14 -5.10 -5.94 12.35
CA TRP A 14 -4.65 -4.67 12.92
C TRP A 14 -4.23 -3.60 11.90
N ARG A 15 -4.14 -3.93 10.60
CA ARG A 15 -3.79 -3.01 9.49
C ARG A 15 -4.75 -3.16 8.29
N PRO A 16 -6.04 -2.85 8.44
CA PRO A 16 -7.00 -3.01 7.35
C PRO A 16 -6.68 -2.03 6.21
N LYS A 17 -6.57 -2.56 5.00
CA LYS A 17 -6.54 -1.75 3.78
C LYS A 17 -7.86 -1.00 3.61
N PRO A 18 -7.84 0.21 3.04
CA PRO A 18 -9.07 0.88 2.60
C PRO A 18 -10.00 -0.06 1.81
N PRO A 19 -11.31 -0.02 2.04
CA PRO A 19 -12.25 -0.79 1.21
C PRO A 19 -12.14 -0.31 -0.23
N GLY A 20 -12.13 -1.24 -1.20
CA GLY A 20 -12.07 -0.97 -2.64
C GLY A 20 -10.70 -0.57 -3.20
N ILE A 21 -9.65 -0.55 -2.37
CA ILE A 21 -8.29 -0.31 -2.88
C ILE A 21 -7.78 -1.56 -3.60
N GLY A 22 -7.29 -1.38 -4.82
CA GLY A 22 -6.75 -2.46 -5.63
C GLY A 22 -5.51 -3.10 -5.00
N GLU A 23 -5.33 -4.39 -5.24
CA GLU A 23 -4.12 -5.12 -4.88
C GLU A 23 -3.17 -5.22 -6.07
N VAL A 24 -1.90 -5.48 -5.78
CA VAL A 24 -0.92 -5.78 -6.82
C VAL A 24 -1.27 -7.10 -7.51
N ASP A 25 -1.03 -7.18 -8.82
CA ASP A 25 -1.22 -8.42 -9.59
C ASP A 25 -0.47 -9.60 -8.92
N PRO A 26 -1.16 -10.72 -8.61
CA PRO A 26 -0.54 -11.89 -7.99
C PRO A 26 0.53 -12.54 -8.86
N ASN A 27 0.61 -12.25 -10.17
CA ASN A 27 1.64 -12.74 -11.08
C ASN A 27 2.81 -11.75 -11.28
N ALA A 28 2.74 -10.56 -10.67
CA ALA A 28 3.81 -9.58 -10.79
C ALA A 28 5.16 -10.08 -10.21
N PRO A 29 6.30 -9.58 -10.72
CA PRO A 29 7.61 -9.89 -10.16
C PRO A 29 7.69 -9.59 -8.65
N PRO A 30 8.49 -10.35 -7.89
CA PRO A 30 8.60 -10.14 -6.43
C PRO A 30 8.99 -8.72 -6.04
N ASN A 31 9.93 -8.11 -6.77
CA ASN A 31 10.40 -6.75 -6.52
C ASN A 31 9.30 -5.71 -6.80
N TYR A 32 8.51 -5.93 -7.85
CA TYR A 32 7.35 -5.09 -8.15
C TYR A 32 6.31 -5.18 -7.03
N LYS A 33 5.99 -6.38 -6.55
CA LYS A 33 5.08 -6.57 -5.41
C LYS A 33 5.59 -5.90 -4.14
N GLN A 34 6.89 -5.97 -3.88
CA GLN A 34 7.50 -5.28 -2.74
C GLN A 34 7.34 -3.76 -2.89
N GLY A 35 7.74 -3.21 -4.04
CA GLY A 35 7.62 -1.78 -4.33
C GLY A 35 6.19 -1.29 -4.19
N TRP A 36 5.22 -2.03 -4.75
CA TRP A 36 3.82 -1.70 -4.65
C TRP A 36 3.31 -1.63 -3.20
N ASN A 37 3.61 -2.66 -2.39
CA ASN A 37 3.17 -2.70 -1.00
C ASN A 37 3.82 -1.58 -0.16
N ASP A 38 5.12 -1.35 -0.34
CA ASP A 38 5.87 -0.31 0.38
C ASP A 38 5.41 1.10 0.00
N GLY A 39 5.16 1.33 -1.29
CA GLY A 39 4.66 2.60 -1.81
C GLY A 39 3.25 2.89 -1.31
N CYS A 40 2.37 1.89 -1.36
CA CYS A 40 1.01 2.03 -0.85
C CYS A 40 0.97 2.28 0.66
N ASP A 41 1.75 1.53 1.46
CA ASP A 41 1.87 1.74 2.91
C ASP A 41 2.32 3.18 3.22
N THR A 42 3.27 3.70 2.44
CA THR A 42 3.73 5.08 2.56
C THR A 42 2.63 6.08 2.22
N GLY A 43 1.90 5.89 1.12
CA GLY A 43 0.81 6.76 0.71
C GLY A 43 -0.31 6.83 1.77
N LEU A 44 -0.69 5.67 2.31
CA LEU A 44 -1.70 5.55 3.36
C LEU A 44 -1.24 6.19 4.67
N PHE A 45 0.02 5.99 5.09
CA PHE A 45 0.55 6.62 6.30
C PHE A 45 0.59 8.16 6.20
N VAL A 46 1.03 8.69 5.06
CA VAL A 46 1.21 10.14 4.87
C VAL A 46 -0.14 10.84 4.74
N TYR A 47 -1.07 10.27 3.97
CA TYR A 47 -2.32 10.95 3.58
C TYR A 47 -3.57 10.42 4.24
N GLY A 48 -3.53 9.21 4.82
CA GLY A 48 -4.63 8.61 5.54
C GLY A 48 -5.06 9.37 6.79
N GLY A 49 -4.19 10.20 7.37
CA GLY A 49 -4.45 10.83 8.67
C GLY A 49 -4.15 9.87 9.82
N ASP A 50 -4.46 10.29 11.05
CA ASP A 50 -3.93 9.64 12.25
C ASP A 50 -4.39 8.20 12.44
N HIS A 51 -5.59 7.84 11.96
CA HIS A 51 -6.07 6.45 12.07
C HIS A 51 -5.14 5.46 11.33
N TYR A 52 -4.68 5.76 10.11
CA TYR A 52 -3.71 4.89 9.43
C TYR A 52 -2.36 4.84 10.15
N ARG A 53 -1.96 5.91 10.85
CA ARG A 53 -0.75 5.90 11.69
C ARG A 53 -0.90 4.98 12.91
N TYR A 54 -2.04 5.05 13.59
CA TYR A 54 -2.36 4.19 14.74
C TYR A 54 -2.56 2.73 14.34
N LEU A 55 -3.05 2.46 13.13
CA LEU A 55 -3.15 1.12 12.53
C LEU A 55 -1.81 0.57 12.05
N GLY A 56 -0.67 1.20 12.40
CA GLY A 56 0.64 0.62 12.14
C GLY A 56 1.12 0.71 10.69
N TYR A 57 0.51 1.56 9.85
CA TYR A 57 1.12 1.97 8.59
C TYR A 57 2.37 2.80 8.87
N LYS A 58 3.36 2.71 7.98
CA LYS A 58 4.64 3.41 8.11
C LYS A 58 5.12 3.80 6.73
N VAL A 59 5.96 4.83 6.67
CA VAL A 59 6.78 5.08 5.47
C VAL A 59 7.72 3.88 5.29
N LYS A 60 7.62 3.23 4.14
CA LYS A 60 8.46 2.09 3.76
C LYS A 60 9.08 2.38 2.39
N GLN A 61 10.39 2.33 2.31
CA GLN A 61 11.15 2.34 1.06
C GLN A 61 12.47 1.64 1.31
N ASP A 62 12.75 0.56 0.57
CA ASP A 62 13.98 -0.19 0.68
C ASP A 62 15.08 0.50 -0.14
N TYR A 63 16.01 1.14 0.57
CA TYR A 63 17.14 1.85 -0.04
C TYR A 63 18.03 0.93 -0.88
N LYS A 64 18.07 -0.38 -0.58
CA LYS A 64 18.87 -1.35 -1.37
C LYS A 64 18.25 -1.61 -2.73
N MET A 65 16.95 -1.39 -2.86
CA MET A 65 16.16 -1.63 -4.06
C MET A 65 15.89 -0.34 -4.85
N ILE A 66 16.41 0.82 -4.42
CA ILE A 66 16.15 2.10 -5.09
C ILE A 66 16.68 2.15 -6.53
N ASN A 67 17.73 1.38 -6.83
CA ASN A 67 18.29 1.25 -8.18
C ASN A 67 17.65 0.10 -8.97
N ASN A 68 16.76 -0.69 -8.36
CA ASN A 68 15.97 -1.69 -9.06
C ASN A 68 14.76 -0.97 -9.67
N GLU A 69 14.73 -0.91 -11.00
CA GLU A 69 13.72 -0.16 -11.74
C GLU A 69 12.30 -0.68 -11.48
N ASP A 70 12.10 -2.00 -11.44
CA ASP A 70 10.79 -2.60 -11.14
C ASP A 70 10.28 -2.21 -9.75
N TYR A 71 11.16 -2.26 -8.74
CA TYR A 71 10.81 -1.86 -7.37
C TYR A 71 10.46 -0.38 -7.32
N TYR A 72 11.34 0.48 -7.85
CA TYR A 72 11.19 1.92 -7.71
C TYR A 72 9.98 2.44 -8.47
N ASN A 73 9.74 1.95 -9.69
CA ASN A 73 8.56 2.32 -10.47
C ASN A 73 7.29 1.84 -9.79
N ALA A 74 7.24 0.58 -9.34
CA ALA A 74 6.08 0.07 -8.59
C ALA A 74 5.81 0.87 -7.31
N TRP A 75 6.87 1.29 -6.61
CA TRP A 75 6.75 2.12 -5.42
C TRP A 75 6.13 3.48 -5.72
N GLN A 76 6.58 4.15 -6.79
CA GLN A 76 6.04 5.45 -7.20
C GLN A 76 4.57 5.33 -7.62
N ASP A 77 4.25 4.33 -8.44
CA ASP A 77 2.89 4.08 -8.92
C ASP A 77 1.93 3.80 -7.76
N ALA A 78 2.30 2.89 -6.86
CA ALA A 78 1.47 2.54 -5.72
C ALA A 78 1.33 3.68 -4.71
N TYR A 79 2.41 4.44 -4.46
CA TYR A 79 2.36 5.63 -3.62
C TYR A 79 1.34 6.63 -4.17
N LEU A 80 1.41 6.94 -5.47
CA LEU A 80 0.49 7.86 -6.15
C LEU A 80 -0.95 7.32 -6.16
N TYR A 81 -1.13 6.05 -6.48
CA TYR A 81 -2.45 5.41 -6.49
C TYR A 81 -3.10 5.46 -5.10
N CYS A 82 -2.42 4.96 -4.06
CA CYS A 82 -3.01 4.85 -2.73
C CYS A 82 -3.25 6.21 -2.06
N ARG A 83 -2.39 7.21 -2.31
CA ARG A 83 -2.68 8.58 -1.84
C ARG A 83 -3.88 9.18 -2.54
N TRP A 84 -3.99 9.02 -3.86
CA TRP A 84 -5.12 9.55 -4.63
C TRP A 84 -6.41 8.89 -4.22
N TYR A 85 -6.34 7.59 -3.91
CA TYR A 85 -7.45 6.83 -3.39
C TYR A 85 -7.99 7.44 -2.10
N ILE A 86 -7.12 7.66 -1.12
CA ILE A 86 -7.50 8.29 0.15
C ILE A 86 -8.11 9.67 -0.06
N TRP A 87 -7.49 10.47 -0.92
CA TRP A 87 -7.93 11.85 -1.12
C TRP A 87 -9.29 11.97 -1.78
N ASN A 88 -9.58 11.11 -2.76
CA ASN A 88 -10.82 11.20 -3.52
C ASN A 88 -11.91 10.37 -2.90
N TYR A 89 -11.62 9.19 -2.36
CA TYR A 89 -12.67 8.27 -1.97
C TYR A 89 -12.93 8.24 -0.47
N ILE A 90 -11.87 8.29 0.35
CA ILE A 90 -12.05 8.24 1.82
C ILE A 90 -12.35 9.64 2.37
N ARG A 91 -11.54 10.64 2.00
CA ARG A 91 -11.69 12.00 2.57
C ARG A 91 -12.92 12.76 2.07
N LYS A 92 -13.35 12.53 0.83
CA LYS A 92 -14.57 13.16 0.31
C LYS A 92 -15.85 12.42 0.74
N GLY A 93 -15.72 11.27 1.41
CA GLY A 93 -16.85 10.47 1.88
C GLY A 93 -17.55 9.69 0.76
N ASP A 94 -16.90 9.52 -0.40
CA ASP A 94 -17.49 8.85 -1.57
C ASP A 94 -17.57 7.33 -1.41
N ILE A 95 -16.83 6.73 -0.47
CA ILE A 95 -16.97 5.31 -0.10
C ILE A 95 -17.52 5.19 1.31
N PRO A 96 -18.76 4.69 1.48
CA PRO A 96 -19.26 4.33 2.80
C PRO A 96 -18.43 3.15 3.32
N ILE A 97 -17.84 3.33 4.50
CA ILE A 97 -17.26 2.28 5.36
C ILE A 97 -18.36 1.26 5.72
N GLY A 98 -18.75 0.38 4.78
CA GLY A 98 -19.83 -0.55 5.04
C GLY A 98 -20.24 -1.55 3.97
N PHE A 99 -19.99 -1.38 2.67
CA PHE A 99 -20.50 -2.34 1.66
C PHE A 99 -19.61 -2.42 0.43
N THR A 100 -18.88 -3.53 0.29
CA THR A 100 -18.36 -4.00 -1.00
C THR A 100 -18.79 -5.44 -1.17
N GLU A 101 -19.82 -5.66 -1.98
CA GLU A 101 -20.14 -6.96 -2.57
C GLU A 101 -19.79 -6.93 -4.07
N PHE A 102 -19.08 -7.98 -4.49
CA PHE A 102 -18.71 -8.48 -5.84
C PHE A 102 -17.52 -7.85 -6.56
#